data_AF-A0A9P6THJ4-F1
#
_entry.id   AF-A0A9P6THJ4-F1
#
_cell.length_a   1.000
_cell.length_b   1.000
_cell.length_c   1.000
_cell.angle_alpha   90.00
_cell.angle_beta   90.00
_cell.angle_gamma   90.00
#
_symmetry.space_group_name_H-M   'P 1'
#
loop_
_entity.id
_entity.type
_entity.pdbx_description
1 polymer ?
#
loop_
_entity_poly.entity_id
_entity_poly.type
_entity_poly.pdbx_seq_one_letter_code
_entity_poly.pdbx_strand_id
1 'polypeptide(L)' 'MCTEGEFAKYKGSRMPTDQAKFLYLFDTLNIPWEWKKQIWGEKIEIIGHYVDASNLSFSLSPEKKQDLIVVLRTFVSIK' A
#
# COMPACT_ATOMS: atom_id res chain seq x y z
N MET A 1 16.16 1.89 -4.49
CA MET A 1 15.52 2.03 -5.82
C MET A 1 15.38 0.64 -6.39
N CYS A 2 14.17 0.08 -6.45
CA CYS A 2 13.94 -1.20 -7.12
C CYS A 2 13.95 -0.91 -8.62
N THR A 3 15.15 -0.92 -9.20
CA THR A 3 15.42 -0.79 -10.63
C THR A 3 14.61 -1.83 -11.38
N GLU A 4 13.87 -1.39 -12.41
CA GLU A 4 13.14 -2.16 -13.44
C GLU A 4 13.42 -3.68 -13.41
N GLY A 5 12.86 -4.36 -12.40
CA GLY A 5 12.97 -5.79 -12.26
C GLY A 5 11.95 -6.40 -13.21
N GLU A 6 12.37 -7.37 -14.01
CA GLU A 6 11.51 -8.11 -14.93
C GLU A 6 10.15 -8.43 -14.28
N PHE A 7 9.06 -8.29 -15.03
CA PHE A 7 7.74 -8.70 -14.55
C PHE A 7 7.55 -10.20 -14.81
N ALA A 8 7.11 -10.93 -13.80
CA ALA A 8 6.74 -12.35 -13.91
C ALA A 8 5.23 -12.51 -13.88
N LYS A 9 4.74 -13.62 -14.46
CA LYS A 9 3.35 -14.05 -14.32
C LYS A 9 3.26 -15.04 -13.16
N TYR A 10 2.40 -14.77 -12.20
CA TYR A 10 2.14 -15.64 -11.06
C TYR A 10 0.63 -15.74 -10.82
N LYS A 11 0.12 -16.98 -10.80
CA LYS A 11 -1.32 -17.30 -10.66
C LYS A 11 -2.23 -16.43 -11.54
N GLY A 12 -1.82 -16.18 -12.79
CA GLY A 12 -2.59 -15.40 -13.76
C GLY A 12 -2.29 -13.89 -13.79
N SER A 13 -1.69 -13.34 -12.74
CA SER A 13 -1.40 -11.90 -12.61
C SER A 13 0.05 -11.56 -12.97
N ARG A 14 0.27 -10.42 -13.61
CA ARG A 14 1.61 -9.88 -13.90
C ARG A 14 2.06 -8.98 -12.76
N MET A 15 3.24 -9.24 -12.20
CA MET A 15 3.80 -8.50 -11.06
C MET A 15 5.33 -8.50 -11.11
N PRO A 16 6.03 -7.67 -10.31
CA PRO A 16 7.49 -7.72 -10.22
C PRO A 16 7.98 -9.11 -9.86
N THR A 17 9.08 -9.54 -10.49
CA THR A 17 9.65 -10.89 -10.31
C THR A 17 9.92 -11.21 -8.84
N ASP A 18 10.45 -10.27 -8.07
CA ASP A 18 10.77 -10.52 -6.66
C ASP A 18 9.51 -10.70 -5.81
N GLN A 19 8.43 -9.99 -6.14
CA GLN A 19 7.13 -10.21 -5.51
C GLN A 19 6.57 -11.59 -5.85
N ALA A 20 6.66 -12.01 -7.12
CA ALA A 20 6.23 -13.34 -7.54
C ALA A 20 7.01 -14.45 -6.82
N LYS A 21 8.35 -14.31 -6.71
CA LYS A 21 9.19 -15.24 -5.94
C LYS A 21 8.79 -15.30 -4.48
N PHE A 22 8.48 -14.16 -3.86
CA PHE A 22 8.04 -14.09 -2.47
C PHE A 22 6.71 -14.81 -2.25
N LEU A 23 5.74 -14.63 -3.16
CA LEU A 23 4.46 -15.34 -3.09
C LEU A 23 4.59 -16.84 -3.33
N TYR A 24 5.52 -17.26 -4.20
CA TYR A 24 5.83 -18.68 -4.39
C TYR A 24 6.39 -19.30 -3.10
N LEU A 25 7.25 -18.58 -2.38
CA LEU A 25 7.74 -19.01 -1.07
C LEU A 25 6.60 -19.15 -0.06
N PHE A 26 5.66 -18.20 -0.04
CA PHE A 26 4.49 -18.27 0.84
C PHE A 26 3.63 -19.50 0.56
N ASP A 27 3.35 -19.78 -0.72
CA ASP A 27 2.66 -21.01 -1.11
C ASP A 27 3.42 -22.26 -0.65
N THR A 28 4.74 -22.28 -0.82
CA THR A 28 5.60 -23.41 -0.43
C THR A 28 5.56 -23.67 1.07
N LEU A 29 5.49 -22.60 1.87
CA LEU A 29 5.43 -22.66 3.33
C LEU A 29 3.99 -22.76 3.88
N ASN A 30 2.97 -22.81 3.01
CA ASN A 30 1.55 -22.71 3.37
C ASN A 30 1.21 -21.47 4.22
N ILE A 31 1.86 -20.34 3.95
CA ILE A 31 1.54 -19.06 4.60
C ILE A 31 0.38 -18.39 3.86
N PRO A 32 -0.73 -18.06 4.53
CA PRO A 32 -1.87 -17.44 3.89
C PRO A 32 -1.53 -16.02 3.44
N TRP A 33 -2.02 -15.67 2.25
CA TRP A 33 -1.92 -14.33 1.69
C TRP A 33 -3.16 -14.00 0.86
N GLU A 34 -3.37 -12.71 0.57
CA GLU A 34 -4.53 -12.24 -0.17
C GLU A 34 -4.13 -11.23 -1.24
N TRP A 35 -4.72 -11.32 -2.44
CA TRP A 35 -4.44 -10.44 -3.58
C TRP A 35 -4.57 -8.95 -3.27
N LYS A 36 -5.59 -8.56 -2.50
CA LYS A 36 -5.82 -7.16 -2.09
C LYS A 36 -4.65 -6.55 -1.29
N LYS A 37 -3.74 -7.38 -0.76
CA LYS A 37 -2.54 -6.97 -0.03
C LYS A 37 -1.26 -7.01 -0.89
N GLN A 38 -1.36 -7.47 -2.13
CA GLN A 38 -0.23 -7.68 -3.06
C GLN A 38 -0.18 -6.61 -4.15
N ILE A 39 -0.60 -5.39 -3.82
CA ILE A 39 -0.57 -4.26 -4.75
C ILE A 39 0.86 -3.76 -4.87
N TRP A 40 1.34 -3.59 -6.10
CA TRP A 40 2.64 -3.00 -6.39
C TRP A 40 2.47 -1.60 -6.98
N GLY A 41 3.31 -0.67 -6.54
CA GLY A 41 3.41 0.68 -7.08
C GLY A 41 4.28 1.57 -6.19
N GLU A 42 4.79 2.66 -6.76
CA GLU A 42 5.55 3.66 -5.99
C GLU A 42 4.66 4.45 -5.04
N LYS A 43 3.42 4.72 -5.45
CA LYS A 43 2.42 5.44 -4.66
C LYS A 43 1.14 4.61 -4.60
N ILE A 44 0.80 4.13 -3.41
CA ILE A 44 -0.35 3.25 -3.20
C ILE A 44 -1.18 3.72 -2.01
N GLU A 45 -2.49 3.51 -2.07
CA GLU A 45 -3.38 3.77 -0.95
C GLU A 45 -3.53 2.49 -0.11
N ILE A 46 -3.15 2.57 1.17
CA ILE A 46 -3.26 1.48 2.14
C ILE A 46 -4.09 1.96 3.32
N ILE A 47 -5.26 1.35 3.53
CA ILE A 47 -6.16 1.65 4.67
C ILE A 47 -6.44 3.16 4.75
N GLY A 48 -6.67 3.78 3.59
CA GLY A 48 -6.94 5.21 3.46
C GLY A 48 -5.80 6.15 3.83
N HIS A 49 -4.57 5.67 3.71
CA HIS A 49 -3.33 6.45 3.75
C HIS A 49 -2.63 6.30 2.41
N TYR A 50 -2.13 7.41 1.85
CA TYR A 50 -1.23 7.38 0.71
C TYR A 50 0.18 7.11 1.20
N VAL A 51 0.74 6.00 0.70
CA VAL A 51 2.11 5.59 0.95
C VAL A 51 2.93 5.88 -0.31
N ASP A 52 3.98 6.68 -0.16
CA ASP A 52 4.96 6.98 -1.20
C ASP A 52 6.27 6.26 -0.85
N ALA A 53 6.54 5.16 -1.56
CA ALA A 53 7.71 4.32 -1.35
C ALA A 53 9.00 5.00 -1.83
N SER A 54 8.92 5.93 -2.79
CA SER A 54 10.08 6.66 -3.32
C SER A 54 10.59 7.67 -2.30
N ASN A 55 9.68 8.31 -1.57
CA ASN A 55 10.00 9.26 -0.50
C ASN A 55 9.94 8.66 0.92
N LEU A 56 9.64 7.36 1.04
CA LEU A 56 9.44 6.64 2.30
C LEU A 56 8.48 7.37 3.26
N SER A 57 7.38 7.90 2.72
CA SER A 57 6.44 8.72 3.47
C SER A 57 5.04 8.13 3.48
N PHE A 58 4.31 8.37 4.57
CA PHE A 58 2.89 8.07 4.71
C PHE A 58 2.13 9.37 4.93
N SER A 59 0.98 9.52 4.26
CA SER A 59 0.17 10.72 4.38
C SER A 59 -1.32 10.39 4.31
N LEU A 60 -2.14 11.19 4.97
CA LEU A 60 -3.60 11.14 4.79
C LEU A 60 -3.99 11.76 3.44
N SER A 61 -5.08 11.27 2.84
CA SER A 61 -5.67 11.96 1.70
C SER A 61 -6.04 13.41 2.05
N PRO A 62 -6.03 14.33 1.08
CA PRO A 62 -6.44 15.72 1.32
C PRO A 62 -7.82 15.82 1.97
N GLU A 63 -8.77 14.97 1.58
CA GLU A 63 -10.11 14.91 2.17
C GLU A 63 -10.06 14.52 3.64
N LYS A 64 -9.33 13.45 4.00
CA LYS A 64 -9.20 13.01 5.38
C LYS A 64 -8.47 14.01 6.26
N LYS A 65 -7.50 14.74 5.70
CA LYS A 65 -6.87 15.88 6.41
C LYS A 65 -7.90 16.94 6.72
N GLN A 66 -8.79 17.25 5.76
CA GLN A 66 -9.85 18.23 5.95
C GLN A 66 -10.88 17.76 6.98
N ASP A 67 -11.32 16.51 6.92
CA ASP A 67 -12.23 15.92 7.90
C ASP A 67 -11.64 15.98 9.31
N LEU A 68 -10.36 15.63 9.47
CA LEU A 68 -9.64 15.72 10.73
C LEU A 68 -9.61 17.17 11.25
N ILE A 69 -9.33 18.15 10.38
CA ILE A 69 -9.33 19.57 10.76
C ILE A 69 -10.71 20.00 11.24
N VAL A 70 -11.78 19.58 10.55
CA VAL A 70 -13.16 19.90 10.95
C VAL A 70 -13.46 19.32 12.33
N VAL A 71 -13.18 18.03 12.55
CA VAL A 71 -13.41 17.36 13.84
C VAL A 71 -12.62 18.02 14.96
N LEU A 72 -11.34 18.36 14.73
CA LEU A 72 -10.51 19.05 15.71
C LEU A 72 -11.06 20.44 16.05
N ARG A 73 -11.49 21.21 15.03
CA ARG A 73 -12.11 22.53 15.24
C ARG A 73 -13.39 22.43 16.05
N THR A 74 -14.24 21.45 15.77
CA THR A 74 -15.44 21.18 16.56
C THR A 74 -15.09 20.80 18.00
N PHE A 75 -14.10 19.92 18.19
CA PHE A 75 -13.66 19.49 19.52
C PHE A 75 -13.14 20.65 20.38
N VAL A 76 -12.33 21.56 19.83
CA VAL A 76 -11.80 22.71 20.59
C VAL A 76 -12.82 23.84 20.75
N SER A 77 -13.92 23.84 20.01
CA SER A 77 -14.95 24.88 20.07
C SER A 77 -15.87 24.81 21.30
N ILE A 78 -15.62 23.86 22.19
CA ILE A 78 -16.36 23.69 23.45
C ILE A 78 -16.10 24.93 24.34
N LYS A 79 -17.19 25.60 24.71
CA LYS A 79 -17.27 26.62 25.78
C LYS A 79 -17.46 25.96 27.13
#